data_AF-A0A0E3S6X6-F1
#
_entry.id   AF-A0A0E3S6X6-F1
#
_cell.length_a   1.000
_cell.length_b   1.000
_cell.length_c   1.000
_cell.angle_alpha   90.00
_cell.angle_beta   90.00
_cell.angle_gamma   90.00
#
_symmetry.space_group_name_H-M   'P 1'
#
loop_
_entity.id
_entity.type
_entity.pdbx_description
1 polymer ?
#
loop_
_entity_poly.entity_id
_entity_poly.type
_entity_poly.pdbx_seq_one_letter_code
_entity_poly.pdbx_strand_id
1 'polypeptide(L)'
;MNNELFMGKSAQSIPKNDESINARGATPQNVTLLMGKSVQSIPKNDESINARGATSQNVTVILPVFNEEFSIGSIVLRAKKFADRVIVVDNASSDYTVEVAELAGAEVIRKTRHKGLDFPIKTGIEHATDSDMLLFMDISICHEPKLIPKMLEPIQKDNFDMVIGTCFSKSNRLQENVSFLNNTQKENGPVGFFVSSKKCFEILSSSNIYTSSVQTILSFAENNNLKAKHLDLEEEHTFSLFNRYKIGVVVPAYNEEVLLSKTITGIPAYVSRIFIVDDCSSDRTPEIIKNLKDPRIVSLRHEVNKGVGKSVIDGYKLALEEKMDIVVVMDGDNQMDPHQMPRLLMPIIEGKADYTKGNRLISRKAREGMSSWRLFGNSLLSLLTKIGSGYWDLMDPQNGYAAASRKALETIDLDSIYTYYGYVNDILIKLNAYGMRVNDVVIPARYGTEKSSINYRKYVLKVAPMLFSGFLWRLKTKYTLLSFHPLVFFYIASMALLPLGLIFDFWILAQKLMHNPIAPNYPLLGVFMTLMGVQLLLFAMFFDMQSDISRKLDHNVQL
;
A
#
# COMPACT_ATOMS: atom_id res chain seq x y z
N MET A 1 -54.75 -1.12 30.68
CA MET A 1 -55.23 0.09 31.38
C MET A 1 -55.43 1.17 30.34
N ASN A 2 -56.55 1.88 30.50
CA ASN A 2 -57.27 2.68 29.51
C ASN A 2 -56.63 4.01 29.14
N ASN A 3 -57.17 4.55 28.02
CA ASN A 3 -57.32 5.95 27.64
C ASN A 3 -56.08 6.69 27.13
N GLU A 4 -56.13 7.59 26.15
CA GLU A 4 -57.06 8.02 25.08
C GLU A 4 -56.46 9.37 24.66
N LEU A 5 -56.29 9.65 23.37
CA LEU A 5 -56.67 10.95 22.78
C LEU A 5 -56.59 10.92 21.24
N PHE A 6 -57.80 10.93 20.67
CA PHE A 6 -58.26 11.41 19.35
C PHE A 6 -57.69 12.81 19.01
N MET A 7 -57.72 13.42 17.81
CA MET A 7 -58.32 13.20 16.49
C MET A 7 -57.68 14.21 15.52
N GLY A 8 -57.77 14.00 14.21
CA GLY A 8 -57.52 15.07 13.23
C GLY A 8 -57.59 14.64 11.77
N LYS A 9 -58.78 14.28 11.28
CA LYS A 9 -59.08 14.05 9.86
C LYS A 9 -59.11 15.37 9.07
N SER A 10 -58.70 15.36 7.80
CA SER A 10 -59.63 15.56 6.66
C SER A 10 -58.90 15.57 5.32
N ALA A 11 -59.60 15.04 4.32
CA ALA A 11 -59.19 14.85 2.95
C ALA A 11 -59.90 15.85 2.02
N GLN A 12 -59.50 15.81 0.74
CA GLN A 12 -60.16 16.31 -0.48
C GLN A 12 -59.84 17.76 -0.89
N SER A 13 -59.23 17.92 -2.07
CA SER A 13 -59.95 18.11 -3.35
C SER A 13 -59.01 18.63 -4.46
N ILE A 14 -59.20 18.10 -5.67
CA ILE A 14 -58.63 18.56 -6.94
C ILE A 14 -59.56 19.66 -7.49
N PRO A 15 -59.08 20.65 -8.27
CA PRO A 15 -59.47 20.65 -9.69
C PRO A 15 -58.36 21.10 -10.68
N LYS A 16 -58.49 20.58 -11.89
CA LYS A 16 -57.91 21.09 -13.14
C LYS A 16 -58.74 22.28 -13.67
N ASN A 17 -58.11 23.27 -14.32
CA ASN A 17 -58.27 23.60 -15.75
C ASN A 17 -57.80 25.03 -16.10
N ASP A 18 -57.23 25.09 -17.30
CA ASP A 18 -57.12 26.18 -18.30
C ASP A 18 -57.78 27.55 -18.03
N GLU A 19 -57.06 28.63 -18.37
CA GLU A 19 -57.53 29.63 -19.34
C GLU A 19 -56.41 30.57 -19.85
N SER A 20 -56.52 30.90 -21.13
CA SER A 20 -55.69 31.74 -22.00
C SER A 20 -55.83 33.26 -21.77
N ILE A 21 -54.88 34.09 -22.27
CA ILE A 21 -55.11 35.28 -23.16
C ILE A 21 -53.79 36.08 -23.45
N ASN A 22 -53.50 36.24 -24.75
CA ASN A 22 -52.85 37.32 -25.56
C ASN A 22 -52.31 38.61 -24.90
N ALA A 23 -51.36 39.42 -25.42
CA ALA A 23 -50.45 39.46 -26.59
C ALA A 23 -49.63 40.80 -26.55
N ARG A 24 -48.60 40.92 -27.43
CA ARG A 24 -47.81 42.10 -27.89
C ARG A 24 -46.57 42.45 -27.05
N GLY A 25 -45.35 42.67 -27.55
CA GLY A 25 -44.68 42.74 -28.86
C GLY A 25 -43.26 43.27 -28.55
N ALA A 26 -42.14 42.72 -29.05
CA ALA A 26 -41.42 43.15 -30.25
C ALA A 26 -40.09 42.34 -30.36
N THR A 27 -39.74 41.93 -31.57
CA THR A 27 -38.49 41.26 -32.04
C THR A 27 -37.27 42.20 -32.08
N PRO A 28 -36.03 41.83 -32.53
CA PRO A 28 -35.45 40.55 -33.03
C PRO A 28 -34.07 40.21 -32.35
N GLN A 29 -33.38 39.06 -32.53
CA GLN A 29 -32.62 38.63 -33.72
C GLN A 29 -32.12 37.17 -33.56
N ASN A 30 -32.15 36.45 -34.69
CA ASN A 30 -31.69 35.07 -34.92
C ASN A 30 -30.16 34.90 -34.78
N VAL A 31 -29.70 33.70 -34.36
CA VAL A 31 -28.70 32.82 -35.03
C VAL A 31 -28.79 31.42 -34.37
N THR A 32 -29.43 30.43 -35.00
CA THR A 32 -28.88 29.32 -35.81
C THR A 32 -28.15 28.21 -35.04
N LEU A 33 -28.79 27.04 -34.98
CA LEU A 33 -28.25 25.79 -34.45
C LEU A 33 -28.17 24.79 -35.62
N LEU A 34 -26.97 24.33 -35.96
CA LEU A 34 -26.76 23.25 -36.93
C LEU A 34 -26.00 22.10 -36.27
N MET A 35 -26.72 21.00 -36.05
CA MET A 35 -26.13 19.68 -35.80
C MET A 35 -25.60 19.09 -37.11
N GLY A 36 -24.42 18.45 -37.07
CA GLY A 36 -23.94 17.64 -38.18
C GLY A 36 -22.56 17.01 -37.98
N LYS A 37 -22.57 15.73 -37.55
CA LYS A 37 -21.62 14.63 -37.84
C LYS A 37 -20.14 14.94 -38.14
N SER A 38 -19.24 14.36 -37.34
CA SER A 38 -18.40 13.22 -37.76
C SER A 38 -17.38 12.85 -36.67
N VAL A 39 -17.42 11.58 -36.26
CA VAL A 39 -16.29 10.92 -35.61
C VAL A 39 -15.34 10.54 -36.74
N GLN A 40 -14.18 11.20 -36.82
CA GLN A 40 -13.04 10.73 -37.59
C GLN A 40 -11.88 10.44 -36.62
N SER A 41 -11.44 9.19 -36.65
CA SER A 41 -10.26 8.68 -35.99
C SER A 41 -9.01 9.44 -36.45
N ILE A 42 -8.29 10.04 -35.51
CA ILE A 42 -6.96 10.62 -35.75
C ILE A 42 -5.96 9.46 -35.92
N PRO A 43 -5.11 9.46 -36.97
CA PRO A 43 -4.15 8.40 -37.21
C PRO A 43 -3.02 8.45 -36.17
N LYS A 44 -2.54 7.26 -35.76
CA LYS A 44 -1.28 7.10 -35.03
C LYS A 44 -0.12 7.50 -35.94
N ASN A 45 0.33 8.74 -35.87
CA ASN A 45 1.66 9.10 -36.33
C ASN A 45 2.60 9.15 -35.13
N ASP A 46 3.59 8.27 -35.15
CA ASP A 46 4.82 8.41 -34.38
C ASP A 46 5.53 9.71 -34.83
N GLU A 47 5.15 10.83 -34.24
CA GLU A 47 5.95 12.05 -34.33
C GLU A 47 7.03 11.99 -33.25
N SER A 48 8.25 11.69 -33.71
CA SER A 48 9.47 12.05 -33.02
C SER A 48 9.47 13.54 -32.72
N ILE A 49 9.14 13.91 -31.48
CA ILE A 49 9.23 15.30 -31.00
C ILE A 49 10.73 15.64 -30.84
N ASN A 50 11.39 15.98 -31.94
CA ASN A 50 12.61 16.79 -31.89
C ASN A 50 12.18 18.26 -31.73
N ALA A 51 11.84 18.64 -30.50
CA ALA A 51 11.62 20.04 -30.14
C ALA A 51 12.97 20.72 -29.87
N ARG A 52 13.66 21.13 -30.93
CA ARG A 52 14.74 22.12 -30.84
C ARG A 52 14.59 23.12 -31.99
N GLY A 53 13.76 24.13 -31.76
CA GLY A 53 13.43 25.13 -32.77
C GLY A 53 12.54 26.27 -32.26
N ALA A 54 12.96 26.93 -31.18
CA ALA A 54 12.58 28.30 -30.76
C ALA A 54 13.47 28.63 -29.55
N THR A 55 13.85 29.89 -29.35
CA THR A 55 14.75 30.37 -28.27
C THR A 55 14.68 29.51 -27.00
N SER A 56 15.75 28.77 -26.71
CA SER A 56 15.80 27.82 -25.59
C SER A 56 15.78 28.59 -24.27
N GLN A 57 14.58 28.91 -23.78
CA GLN A 57 14.39 29.45 -22.43
C GLN A 57 14.80 28.37 -21.43
N ASN A 58 15.66 28.72 -20.47
CA ASN A 58 16.13 27.81 -19.44
C ASN A 58 14.99 27.51 -18.45
N VAL A 59 14.48 26.27 -18.48
CA VAL A 59 13.36 25.82 -17.63
C VAL A 59 13.89 25.00 -16.47
N THR A 60 13.57 25.43 -15.25
CA THR A 60 13.84 24.65 -14.03
C THR A 60 12.53 24.16 -13.43
N VAL A 61 12.45 22.85 -13.21
CA VAL A 61 11.36 22.21 -12.46
C VAL A 61 11.77 22.05 -11.00
N ILE A 62 10.92 22.51 -10.09
CA ILE A 62 11.11 22.39 -8.65
C ILE A 62 10.08 21.40 -8.10
N LEU A 63 10.57 20.37 -7.43
CA LEU A 63 9.78 19.29 -6.83
C LEU A 63 9.88 19.40 -5.29
N PRO A 64 8.87 19.95 -4.61
CA PRO A 64 8.78 19.82 -3.15
C PRO A 64 8.49 18.35 -2.79
N VAL A 65 9.29 17.78 -1.89
CA VAL A 65 9.15 16.36 -1.52
C VAL A 65 9.17 16.14 -0.01
N PHE A 66 8.40 15.15 0.42
CA PHE A 66 8.42 14.60 1.77
C PHE A 66 7.94 13.14 1.74
N ASN A 67 8.85 12.20 1.94
CA ASN A 67 8.60 10.75 1.90
C ASN A 67 7.96 10.25 0.59
N GLU A 68 8.61 10.56 -0.53
CA GLU A 68 8.17 10.29 -1.91
C GLU A 68 9.07 9.27 -2.64
N GLU A 69 9.75 8.39 -1.90
CA GLU A 69 10.72 7.39 -2.42
C GLU A 69 10.23 6.63 -3.67
N PHE A 70 8.92 6.33 -3.75
CA PHE A 70 8.34 5.51 -4.84
C PHE A 70 8.12 6.29 -6.13
N SER A 71 7.71 7.54 -6.02
CA SER A 71 7.27 8.35 -7.16
C SER A 71 8.46 9.14 -7.72
N ILE A 72 9.33 9.63 -6.84
CA ILE A 72 10.30 10.68 -7.14
C ILE A 72 11.27 10.32 -8.26
N GLY A 73 11.81 9.10 -8.26
CA GLY A 73 12.78 8.69 -9.28
C GLY A 73 12.19 8.74 -10.69
N SER A 74 10.98 8.19 -10.86
CA SER A 74 10.28 8.21 -12.14
C SER A 74 9.88 9.62 -12.56
N ILE A 75 9.44 10.45 -11.61
CA ILE A 75 9.04 11.84 -11.85
C ILE A 75 10.24 12.65 -12.30
N VAL A 76 11.38 12.56 -11.60
CA VAL A 76 12.63 13.24 -11.99
C VAL A 76 13.05 12.85 -13.40
N LEU A 77 13.16 11.54 -13.69
CA LEU A 77 13.56 11.06 -15.02
C LEU A 77 12.64 11.54 -16.15
N ARG A 78 11.34 11.64 -15.87
CA ARG A 78 10.34 12.12 -16.84
C ARG A 78 10.34 13.64 -16.96
N ALA A 79 10.49 14.38 -15.86
CA ALA A 79 10.56 15.84 -15.84
C ALA A 79 11.80 16.36 -16.58
N LYS A 80 12.95 15.68 -16.47
CA LYS A 80 14.17 15.98 -17.23
C LYS A 80 14.01 15.89 -18.75
N LYS A 81 12.91 15.31 -19.26
CA LYS A 81 12.60 15.35 -20.70
C LYS A 81 12.06 16.70 -21.17
N PHE A 82 11.60 17.54 -20.24
CA PHE A 82 10.90 18.80 -20.52
C PHE A 82 11.52 20.00 -19.80
N ALA A 83 12.57 19.79 -19.01
CA ALA A 83 13.24 20.81 -18.23
C ALA A 83 14.76 20.63 -18.30
N ASP A 84 15.48 21.75 -18.31
CA ASP A 84 16.94 21.77 -18.32
C ASP A 84 17.50 21.36 -16.95
N ARG A 85 16.81 21.75 -15.88
CA ARG A 85 17.15 21.42 -14.50
C ARG A 85 15.94 20.89 -13.75
N VAL A 86 16.19 19.94 -12.86
CA VAL A 86 15.20 19.43 -11.89
C VAL A 86 15.80 19.55 -10.50
N ILE A 87 15.22 20.42 -9.68
CA ILE A 87 15.61 20.65 -8.29
C ILE A 87 14.57 19.98 -7.39
N VAL A 88 15.03 19.05 -6.55
CA VAL A 88 14.21 18.39 -5.54
C VAL A 88 14.49 19.07 -4.21
N VAL A 89 13.45 19.60 -3.57
CA VAL A 89 13.56 20.28 -2.28
C VAL A 89 12.91 19.42 -1.21
N ASP A 90 13.77 18.74 -0.43
CA ASP A 90 13.36 17.78 0.59
C ASP A 90 13.08 18.46 1.94
N ASN A 91 11.85 18.28 2.44
CA ASN A 91 11.41 18.81 3.74
C ASN A 91 11.62 17.82 4.89
N ALA A 92 12.81 17.22 4.97
CA ALA A 92 13.23 16.24 5.97
C ALA A 92 12.56 14.86 5.86
N SER A 93 12.62 14.26 4.67
CA SER A 93 12.20 12.87 4.47
C SER A 93 12.99 11.91 5.36
N SER A 94 12.30 10.87 5.85
CA SER A 94 12.84 9.79 6.69
C SER A 94 13.05 8.48 5.92
N ASP A 95 12.65 8.43 4.66
CA ASP A 95 12.83 7.32 3.73
C ASP A 95 13.98 7.60 2.72
N TYR A 96 14.05 6.82 1.63
CA TYR A 96 15.11 6.97 0.62
C TYR A 96 14.80 8.01 -0.48
N THR A 97 13.87 8.95 -0.25
CA THR A 97 13.48 9.97 -1.24
C THR A 97 14.68 10.73 -1.81
N VAL A 98 15.60 11.16 -0.95
CA VAL A 98 16.77 11.96 -1.33
C VAL A 98 17.71 11.13 -2.21
N GLU A 99 18.05 9.92 -1.77
CA GLU A 99 18.95 9.02 -2.49
C GLU A 99 18.38 8.64 -3.86
N VAL A 100 17.08 8.37 -3.95
CA VAL A 100 16.41 8.04 -5.22
C VAL A 100 16.39 9.25 -6.16
N ALA A 101 16.14 10.46 -5.65
CA ALA A 101 16.17 11.68 -6.45
C ALA A 101 17.56 11.99 -7.02
N GLU A 102 18.61 11.85 -6.21
CA GLU A 102 20.01 12.03 -6.64
C GLU A 102 20.39 11.00 -7.72
N LEU A 103 20.04 9.73 -7.52
CA LEU A 103 20.28 8.66 -8.50
C LEU A 103 19.54 8.89 -9.82
N ALA A 104 18.34 9.48 -9.77
CA ALA A 104 17.60 9.89 -10.96
C ALA A 104 18.19 11.15 -11.65
N GLY A 105 19.18 11.79 -11.02
CA GLY A 105 19.93 12.92 -11.55
C GLY A 105 19.29 14.27 -11.29
N ALA A 106 18.52 14.42 -10.21
CA ALA A 106 18.07 15.72 -9.71
C ALA A 106 19.17 16.40 -8.88
N GLU A 107 19.12 17.74 -8.84
CA GLU A 107 19.81 18.53 -7.82
C GLU A 107 18.98 18.49 -6.54
N VAL A 108 19.52 18.00 -5.42
CA VAL A 108 18.73 17.82 -4.19
C VAL A 108 19.15 18.82 -3.11
N ILE A 109 18.16 19.55 -2.58
CA ILE A 109 18.33 20.44 -1.43
C ILE A 109 17.64 19.82 -0.23
N ARG A 110 18.44 19.30 0.71
CA ARG A 110 17.95 18.59 1.89
C ARG A 110 17.94 19.47 3.15
N LYS A 111 16.91 19.32 3.98
CA LYS A 111 16.93 19.79 5.38
C LYS A 111 16.83 18.66 6.39
N THR A 112 17.35 18.92 7.59
CA THR A 112 17.39 17.97 8.72
C THR A 112 16.21 18.11 9.68
N ARG A 113 15.37 19.14 9.53
CA ARG A 113 14.15 19.37 10.31
C ARG A 113 13.05 19.93 9.42
N HIS A 114 11.83 19.42 9.61
CA HIS A 114 10.64 19.87 8.89
C HIS A 114 10.38 21.37 9.15
N LYS A 115 10.18 22.14 8.08
CA LYS A 115 9.73 23.54 8.13
C LYS A 115 8.33 23.68 7.52
N GLY A 116 7.74 24.87 7.63
CA GLY A 116 6.43 25.17 7.06
C GLY A 116 6.35 24.88 5.55
N LEU A 117 5.13 24.80 5.02
CA LEU A 117 4.84 24.44 3.62
C LEU A 117 5.46 25.40 2.58
N ASP A 118 5.87 26.60 3.00
CA ASP A 118 6.46 27.64 2.16
C ASP A 118 7.96 27.44 1.91
N PHE A 119 8.62 26.62 2.73
CA PHE A 119 10.06 26.39 2.66
C PHE A 119 10.53 25.85 1.29
N PRO A 120 9.93 24.78 0.73
CA PRO A 120 10.42 24.20 -0.51
C PRO A 120 10.45 25.19 -1.69
N ILE A 121 9.53 26.15 -1.68
CA ILE A 121 9.36 27.09 -2.78
C ILE A 121 10.36 28.22 -2.70
N LYS A 122 10.47 28.87 -1.54
CA LYS A 122 11.47 29.92 -1.34
C LYS A 122 12.87 29.41 -1.66
N THR A 123 13.20 28.24 -1.11
CA THR A 123 14.48 27.59 -1.36
C THR A 123 14.65 27.20 -2.83
N GLY A 124 13.61 26.68 -3.48
CA GLY A 124 13.65 26.39 -4.91
C GLY A 124 13.90 27.63 -5.78
N ILE A 125 13.20 28.74 -5.52
CA ILE A 125 13.38 30.01 -6.25
C ILE A 125 14.81 30.55 -6.06
N GLU A 126 15.31 30.57 -4.82
CA GLU A 126 16.66 31.04 -4.48
C GLU A 126 17.75 30.29 -5.25
N HIS A 127 17.57 28.98 -5.50
CA HIS A 127 18.55 28.12 -6.18
C HIS A 127 18.37 28.04 -7.70
N ALA A 128 17.38 28.73 -8.25
CA ALA A 128 17.02 28.69 -9.67
C ALA A 128 16.89 30.10 -10.30
N THR A 129 17.50 31.12 -9.69
CA THR A 129 17.46 32.53 -10.14
C THR A 129 18.06 32.75 -11.54
N ASP A 130 18.91 31.84 -12.00
CA ASP A 130 19.51 31.79 -13.33
C ASP A 130 18.57 31.26 -14.43
N SER A 131 17.37 30.79 -14.05
CA SER A 131 16.36 30.26 -14.98
C SER A 131 15.55 31.37 -15.63
N ASP A 132 14.97 31.09 -16.79
CA ASP A 132 14.01 31.98 -17.45
C ASP A 132 12.57 31.68 -16.99
N MET A 133 12.30 30.43 -16.61
CA MET A 133 11.02 29.95 -16.11
C MET A 133 11.19 28.98 -14.95
N LEU A 134 10.33 29.08 -13.95
CA LEU A 134 10.22 28.10 -12.87
C LEU A 134 8.88 27.39 -12.94
N LEU A 135 8.90 26.07 -12.80
CA LEU A 135 7.70 25.25 -12.67
C LEU A 135 7.78 24.46 -11.37
N PHE A 136 6.86 24.74 -10.46
CA PHE A 136 6.62 23.97 -9.27
C PHE A 136 5.61 22.87 -9.60
N MET A 137 5.98 21.63 -9.31
CA MET A 137 5.10 20.48 -9.48
C MET A 137 4.97 19.81 -8.12
N ASP A 138 3.80 19.96 -7.49
CA ASP A 138 3.49 19.30 -6.24
C ASP A 138 3.20 17.83 -6.52
N ILE A 139 4.19 17.00 -6.23
CA ILE A 139 4.10 15.58 -6.54
C ILE A 139 3.13 14.83 -5.63
N SER A 140 2.63 15.43 -4.55
CA SER A 140 1.54 14.85 -3.78
C SER A 140 0.17 15.04 -4.47
N ILE A 141 0.08 15.99 -5.41
CA ILE A 141 -1.17 16.39 -6.11
C ILE A 141 -1.14 15.98 -7.59
N CYS A 142 -0.03 16.16 -8.30
CA CYS A 142 0.14 15.79 -9.70
C CYS A 142 1.41 14.94 -9.90
N HIS A 143 1.32 13.83 -10.64
CA HIS A 143 2.40 12.87 -10.89
C HIS A 143 2.77 12.72 -12.38
N GLU A 144 2.16 13.50 -13.28
CA GLU A 144 2.37 13.38 -14.72
C GLU A 144 3.23 14.51 -15.33
N PRO A 145 4.58 14.37 -15.38
CA PRO A 145 5.46 15.34 -16.02
C PRO A 145 5.18 15.62 -17.50
N LYS A 146 4.42 14.75 -18.19
CA LYS A 146 3.99 14.98 -19.58
C LYS A 146 3.10 16.22 -19.72
N LEU A 147 2.53 16.73 -18.62
CA LEU A 147 1.73 17.94 -18.59
C LEU A 147 2.60 19.22 -18.55
N ILE A 148 3.90 19.12 -18.26
CA ILE A 148 4.82 20.26 -18.18
C ILE A 148 4.75 21.15 -19.43
N PRO A 149 4.84 20.63 -20.68
CA PRO A 149 4.77 21.47 -21.87
C PRO A 149 3.47 22.31 -21.96
N LYS A 150 2.33 21.71 -21.58
CA LYS A 150 1.03 22.40 -21.55
C LYS A 150 1.00 23.54 -20.53
N MET A 151 1.76 23.39 -19.43
CA MET A 151 1.88 24.40 -18.39
C MET A 151 2.83 25.54 -18.77
N LEU A 152 3.87 25.27 -19.57
CA LEU A 152 4.84 26.27 -20.04
C LEU A 152 4.30 27.11 -21.20
N GLU A 153 3.46 26.52 -22.06
CA GLU A 153 2.97 27.13 -23.30
C GLU A 153 2.37 28.54 -23.14
N PRO A 154 1.54 28.85 -22.12
CA PRO A 154 0.97 30.19 -21.97
C PRO A 154 2.02 31.28 -21.70
N ILE A 155 3.12 30.97 -21.04
CA ILE A 155 4.20 31.93 -20.82
C ILE A 155 5.03 32.08 -22.10
N GLN A 156 5.32 30.95 -22.76
CA GLN A 156 6.16 30.92 -23.97
C GLN A 156 5.53 31.57 -25.19
N LYS A 157 4.20 31.42 -25.37
CA LYS A 157 3.48 31.86 -26.58
C LYS A 157 2.46 32.96 -26.34
N ASP A 158 1.77 32.95 -25.20
CA ASP A 158 0.61 33.81 -24.94
C ASP A 158 0.93 35.03 -24.05
N ASN A 159 2.21 35.25 -23.71
CA ASN A 159 2.69 36.41 -22.92
C ASN A 159 2.01 36.53 -21.54
N PHE A 160 1.80 35.39 -20.86
CA PHE A 160 1.42 35.33 -19.45
C PHE A 160 2.65 35.37 -18.54
N ASP A 161 2.50 35.94 -17.35
CA ASP A 161 3.56 36.00 -16.33
C ASP A 161 3.50 34.76 -15.41
N MET A 162 2.30 34.20 -15.20
CA MET A 162 2.03 33.10 -14.25
C MET A 162 1.00 32.11 -14.82
N VAL A 163 1.15 30.83 -14.50
CA VAL A 163 0.18 29.77 -14.84
C VAL A 163 -0.08 28.89 -13.64
N ILE A 164 -1.35 28.62 -13.34
CA ILE A 164 -1.79 27.75 -12.24
C ILE A 164 -2.48 26.53 -12.84
N GLY A 165 -2.05 25.34 -12.45
CA GLY A 165 -2.62 24.07 -12.87
C GLY A 165 -3.26 23.34 -11.70
N THR A 166 -4.56 23.10 -11.79
CA THR A 166 -5.32 22.23 -10.86
C THR A 166 -5.40 20.83 -11.43
N CYS A 167 -5.11 19.81 -10.63
CA CYS A 167 -5.20 18.41 -11.06
C CYS A 167 -6.45 17.73 -10.49
N PHE A 168 -7.22 17.07 -11.35
CA PHE A 168 -8.42 16.32 -10.98
C PHE A 168 -8.31 14.84 -11.36
N SER A 169 -8.81 13.96 -10.49
CA SER A 169 -9.07 12.55 -10.81
C SER A 169 -10.35 12.41 -11.64
N LYS A 170 -10.34 11.54 -12.66
CA LYS A 170 -11.53 11.19 -13.47
C LYS A 170 -12.76 10.78 -12.64
N SER A 171 -12.58 10.29 -11.41
CA SER A 171 -13.68 9.87 -10.53
C SER A 171 -14.52 11.03 -9.96
N ASN A 172 -13.98 12.25 -9.88
CA ASN A 172 -14.66 13.38 -9.23
C ASN A 172 -15.79 13.99 -10.08
N ARG A 173 -15.91 13.64 -11.37
CA ARG A 173 -17.00 14.13 -12.23
C ARG A 173 -18.40 13.77 -11.75
N LEU A 174 -18.56 12.68 -10.98
CA LEU A 174 -19.86 12.30 -10.42
C LEU A 174 -20.34 13.29 -9.34
N GLN A 175 -19.43 13.80 -8.51
CA GLN A 175 -19.75 14.87 -7.56
C GLN A 175 -19.94 16.22 -8.27
N GLU A 176 -19.15 16.51 -9.31
CA GLU A 176 -19.28 17.74 -10.10
C GLU A 176 -20.64 17.84 -10.82
N ASN A 177 -21.15 16.74 -11.36
CA ASN A 177 -22.50 16.70 -11.96
C ASN A 177 -23.59 17.03 -10.93
N VAL A 178 -23.42 16.62 -9.68
CA VAL A 178 -24.37 16.89 -8.58
C VAL A 178 -24.28 18.35 -8.13
N SER A 179 -23.07 18.93 -8.04
CA SER A 179 -22.86 20.34 -7.70
C SER A 179 -23.33 21.29 -8.80
N PHE A 180 -23.13 20.93 -10.07
CA PHE A 180 -23.60 21.69 -11.24
C PHE A 180 -25.15 21.74 -11.30
N LEU A 181 -25.82 20.65 -10.93
CA LEU A 181 -27.28 20.61 -10.81
C LEU A 181 -27.82 21.44 -9.63
N ASN A 182 -27.00 21.68 -8.60
CA ASN A 182 -27.40 22.37 -7.36
C ASN A 182 -26.96 23.85 -7.28
N ASN A 183 -26.39 24.42 -8.35
CA ASN A 183 -26.01 25.84 -8.43
C ASN A 183 -25.05 26.31 -7.31
N THR A 184 -24.25 25.41 -6.74
CA THR A 184 -23.22 25.74 -5.75
C THR A 184 -21.93 26.17 -6.44
N GLN A 185 -21.24 27.20 -5.91
CA GLN A 185 -19.97 27.68 -6.46
C GLN A 185 -18.94 26.54 -6.52
N LYS A 186 -18.22 26.47 -7.66
CA LYS A 186 -17.12 25.53 -7.90
C LYS A 186 -16.08 25.64 -6.78
N GLU A 187 -15.85 24.56 -6.04
CA GLU A 187 -14.59 24.42 -5.31
C GLU A 187 -13.49 24.17 -6.34
N ASN A 188 -12.52 25.09 -6.43
CA ASN A 188 -11.35 24.91 -7.29
C ASN A 188 -10.54 23.72 -6.76
N GLY A 189 -10.17 22.79 -7.65
CA GLY A 189 -9.34 21.63 -7.31
C GLY A 189 -7.97 22.02 -6.72
N PRO A 190 -7.25 21.07 -6.09
CA PRO A 190 -5.95 21.36 -5.51
C PRO A 190 -4.96 21.79 -6.59
N VAL A 191 -4.19 22.85 -6.31
CA VAL A 191 -3.12 23.35 -7.19
C VAL A 191 -1.95 22.36 -7.14
N GLY A 192 -1.64 21.71 -8.24
CA GLY A 192 -0.48 20.82 -8.31
C GLY A 192 0.57 21.21 -9.35
N PHE A 193 0.29 22.20 -10.20
CA PHE A 193 1.31 22.89 -10.98
C PHE A 193 1.24 24.40 -10.75
N PHE A 194 2.39 25.04 -10.65
CA PHE A 194 2.52 26.49 -10.61
C PHE A 194 3.73 26.92 -11.42
N VAL A 195 3.52 27.74 -12.44
CA VAL A 195 4.58 28.23 -13.34
C VAL A 195 4.70 29.74 -13.22
N SER A 196 5.93 30.24 -13.18
CA SER A 196 6.22 31.66 -13.19
C SER A 196 7.35 32.00 -14.17
N SER A 197 7.23 33.17 -14.79
CA SER A 197 8.29 33.79 -15.58
C SER A 197 9.32 34.47 -14.68
N LYS A 198 10.52 34.72 -15.21
CA LYS A 198 11.61 35.42 -14.52
C LYS A 198 11.21 36.71 -13.82
N LYS A 199 10.28 37.47 -14.42
CA LYS A 199 9.76 38.73 -13.88
C LYS A 199 9.10 38.57 -12.50
N CYS A 200 8.61 37.37 -12.18
CA CYS A 200 7.91 37.09 -10.94
C CYS A 200 8.83 36.66 -9.80
N PHE A 201 10.12 36.35 -10.04
CA PHE A 201 10.96 35.67 -9.05
C PHE A 201 11.21 36.52 -7.80
N GLU A 202 11.57 37.80 -7.97
CA GLU A 202 11.80 38.72 -6.85
C GLU A 202 10.52 38.91 -6.02
N ILE A 203 9.38 39.11 -6.70
CA ILE A 203 8.08 39.31 -6.04
C ILE A 203 7.68 38.06 -5.26
N LEU A 204 7.85 36.87 -5.84
CA LEU A 204 7.53 35.60 -5.19
C LEU A 204 8.45 35.33 -3.99
N SER A 205 9.76 35.56 -4.12
CA SER A 205 10.75 35.36 -3.05
C SER A 205 10.51 36.24 -1.82
N SER A 206 9.99 37.45 -2.02
CA SER A 206 9.67 38.40 -0.95
C SER A 206 8.29 38.21 -0.33
N SER A 207 7.50 37.26 -0.84
CA SER A 207 6.11 37.03 -0.45
C SER A 207 5.90 35.68 0.26
N ASN A 208 4.84 35.57 1.07
CA ASN A 208 4.43 34.32 1.71
C ASN A 208 3.38 33.55 0.89
N ILE A 209 3.43 33.63 -0.43
CA ILE A 209 2.43 32.99 -1.28
C ILE A 209 2.88 31.59 -1.62
N TYR A 210 2.54 30.69 -0.70
CA TYR A 210 2.18 29.36 -1.11
C TYR A 210 0.92 28.95 -0.38
N THR A 211 -0.19 29.02 -1.11
CA THR A 211 -1.48 28.54 -0.64
C THR A 211 -2.00 27.57 -1.67
N SER A 212 -2.60 26.48 -1.21
CA SER A 212 -3.29 25.46 -2.01
C SER A 212 -4.52 26.00 -2.78
N SER A 213 -4.80 27.30 -2.72
CA SER A 213 -5.97 27.94 -3.32
C SER A 213 -5.60 28.73 -4.57
N VAL A 214 -6.24 28.38 -5.68
CA VAL A 214 -6.19 29.13 -6.95
C VAL A 214 -6.55 30.61 -6.73
N GLN A 215 -7.56 30.90 -5.89
CA GLN A 215 -8.07 32.25 -5.67
C GLN A 215 -6.99 33.17 -5.09
N THR A 216 -6.21 32.67 -4.12
CA THR A 216 -5.14 33.45 -3.50
C THR A 216 -4.04 33.79 -4.51
N ILE A 217 -3.69 32.84 -5.39
CA ILE A 217 -2.64 33.05 -6.40
C ILE A 217 -3.12 34.06 -7.46
N LEU A 218 -4.39 33.99 -7.87
CA LEU A 218 -4.99 34.96 -8.78
C LEU A 218 -5.05 36.36 -8.17
N SER A 219 -5.52 36.49 -6.92
CA SER A 219 -5.56 37.78 -6.22
C SER A 219 -4.16 38.36 -6.00
N PHE A 220 -3.13 37.53 -5.80
CA PHE A 220 -1.76 38.00 -5.78
C PHE A 220 -1.29 38.54 -7.13
N ALA A 221 -1.60 37.84 -8.22
CA ALA A 221 -1.24 38.27 -9.57
C ALA A 221 -1.90 39.63 -9.90
N GLU A 222 -3.18 39.79 -9.56
CA GLU A 222 -3.92 41.05 -9.70
C GLU A 222 -3.27 42.19 -8.92
N ASN A 223 -2.96 41.97 -7.63
CA ASN A 223 -2.32 42.99 -6.78
C ASN A 223 -0.94 43.45 -7.27
N ASN A 224 -0.26 42.64 -8.09
CA ASN A 224 1.06 42.93 -8.62
C ASN A 224 1.06 43.24 -10.13
N ASN A 225 -0.12 43.43 -10.74
CA ASN A 225 -0.28 43.67 -12.17
C ASN A 225 0.39 42.60 -13.07
N LEU A 226 0.26 41.33 -12.67
CA LEU A 226 0.76 40.16 -13.40
C LEU A 226 -0.38 39.46 -14.14
N LYS A 227 -0.10 38.98 -15.36
CA LYS A 227 -1.04 38.17 -16.13
C LYS A 227 -0.97 36.72 -15.69
N ALA A 228 -2.02 36.22 -15.05
CA ALA A 228 -2.14 34.82 -14.65
C ALA A 228 -3.17 34.06 -15.50
N LYS A 229 -2.89 32.79 -15.78
CA LYS A 229 -3.81 31.84 -16.44
C LYS A 229 -4.05 30.65 -15.53
N HIS A 230 -5.31 30.24 -15.37
CA HIS A 230 -5.68 29.00 -14.68
C HIS A 230 -6.04 27.92 -15.71
N LEU A 231 -5.52 26.70 -15.50
CA LEU A 231 -5.77 25.53 -16.32
C LEU A 231 -6.25 24.37 -15.44
N ASP A 232 -7.36 23.75 -15.83
CA ASP A 232 -7.80 22.48 -15.24
C ASP A 232 -7.16 21.30 -16.01
N LEU A 233 -6.47 20.42 -15.27
CA LEU A 233 -5.75 19.26 -15.78
C LEU A 233 -6.42 17.96 -15.33
N GLU A 234 -6.66 17.06 -16.29
CA GLU A 234 -7.17 15.72 -16.00
C GLU A 234 -5.99 14.75 -15.83
N GLU A 235 -5.89 14.14 -14.64
CA GLU A 235 -4.82 13.19 -14.33
C GLU A 235 -5.35 11.92 -13.64
N GLU A 236 -4.66 10.80 -13.85
CA GLU A 236 -4.91 9.50 -13.20
C GLU A 236 -3.88 9.31 -12.07
N HIS A 237 -4.17 9.88 -10.89
CA HIS A 237 -3.25 9.93 -9.73
C HIS A 237 -3.04 8.56 -9.05
N THR A 238 -1.92 8.32 -8.36
CA THR A 238 -1.66 7.07 -7.61
C THR A 238 -2.67 6.84 -6.48
N PHE A 239 -3.12 7.90 -5.81
CA PHE A 239 -4.22 7.80 -4.86
C PHE A 239 -5.57 7.60 -5.57
N SER A 240 -5.72 8.08 -6.80
CA SER A 240 -6.88 7.69 -7.64
C SER A 240 -6.87 6.20 -7.96
N LEU A 241 -5.69 5.58 -8.09
CA LEU A 241 -5.56 4.14 -8.27
C LEU A 241 -6.06 3.41 -7.01
N PHE A 242 -5.64 3.83 -5.82
CA PHE A 242 -6.14 3.23 -4.58
C PHE A 242 -7.65 3.40 -4.40
N ASN A 243 -8.20 4.55 -4.77
CA ASN A 243 -9.64 4.80 -4.73
C ASN A 243 -10.46 3.93 -5.71
N ARG A 244 -9.83 3.23 -6.67
CA ARG A 244 -10.50 2.23 -7.52
C ARG A 244 -10.74 0.90 -6.80
N TYR A 245 -10.00 0.66 -5.72
CA TYR A 245 -10.09 -0.57 -4.94
C TYR A 245 -10.76 -0.28 -3.59
N LYS A 246 -11.64 -1.19 -3.16
CA LYS A 246 -12.18 -1.17 -1.80
C LYS A 246 -11.13 -1.72 -0.85
N ILE A 247 -10.38 -0.84 -0.21
CA ILE A 247 -9.31 -1.22 0.71
C ILE A 247 -9.87 -1.26 2.14
N GLY A 248 -9.73 -2.40 2.80
CA GLY A 248 -10.03 -2.58 4.21
C GLY A 248 -8.75 -2.60 5.06
N VAL A 249 -8.81 -2.06 6.27
CA VAL A 249 -7.74 -2.21 7.28
C VAL A 249 -8.30 -2.93 8.49
N VAL A 250 -7.71 -4.05 8.86
CA VAL A 250 -8.02 -4.80 10.08
C VAL A 250 -7.06 -4.36 11.18
N VAL A 251 -7.63 -3.92 12.30
CA VAL A 251 -6.88 -3.45 13.47
C VAL A 251 -7.21 -4.34 14.67
N PRO A 252 -6.40 -5.39 14.94
CA PRO A 252 -6.54 -6.14 16.17
C PRO A 252 -6.13 -5.27 17.36
N ALA A 253 -6.93 -5.29 18.43
CA ALA A 253 -6.67 -4.52 19.64
C ALA A 253 -6.82 -5.40 20.89
N TYR A 254 -5.84 -5.33 21.80
CA TYR A 254 -5.91 -5.93 23.13
C TYR A 254 -5.11 -5.09 24.12
N ASN A 255 -5.81 -4.32 24.95
CA ASN A 255 -5.24 -3.35 25.88
C ASN A 255 -4.37 -2.28 25.21
N GLU A 256 -4.94 -1.59 24.21
CA GLU A 256 -4.29 -0.59 23.35
C GLU A 256 -4.73 0.85 23.68
N GLU A 257 -5.14 1.14 24.92
CA GLU A 257 -5.75 2.44 25.26
C GLU A 257 -4.86 3.66 24.99
N VAL A 258 -3.55 3.47 24.94
CA VAL A 258 -2.58 4.56 24.77
C VAL A 258 -2.40 4.96 23.31
N LEU A 259 -2.36 3.99 22.39
CA LEU A 259 -1.90 4.21 21.02
C LEU A 259 -2.99 4.03 19.96
N LEU A 260 -4.10 3.35 20.27
CA LEU A 260 -5.14 3.04 19.29
C LEU A 260 -5.67 4.29 18.56
N SER A 261 -5.98 5.37 19.28
CA SER A 261 -6.49 6.60 18.66
C SER A 261 -5.51 7.19 17.63
N LYS A 262 -4.22 7.15 17.94
CA LYS A 262 -3.15 7.61 17.04
C LYS A 262 -3.02 6.71 15.81
N THR A 263 -3.09 5.39 16.02
CA THR A 263 -3.09 4.38 14.95
C THR A 263 -4.22 4.63 13.96
N ILE A 264 -5.45 4.78 14.46
CA ILE A 264 -6.64 4.99 13.61
C ILE A 264 -6.57 6.33 12.87
N THR A 265 -6.17 7.40 13.54
CA THR A 265 -6.03 8.73 12.92
C THR A 265 -4.97 8.74 11.81
N GLY A 266 -3.96 7.88 11.90
CA GLY A 266 -2.94 7.73 10.87
C GLY A 266 -3.41 6.99 9.61
N ILE A 267 -4.57 6.32 9.62
CA ILE A 267 -5.05 5.53 8.49
C ILE A 267 -5.46 6.47 7.33
N PRO A 268 -4.83 6.34 6.13
CA PRO A 268 -5.07 7.25 5.01
C PRO A 268 -6.51 7.27 4.51
N ALA A 269 -6.93 8.39 3.91
CA ALA A 269 -8.30 8.60 3.44
C ALA A 269 -8.77 7.63 2.34
N TYR A 270 -7.85 7.04 1.56
CA TYR A 270 -8.18 6.07 0.51
C TYR A 270 -8.65 4.71 1.07
N VAL A 271 -8.48 4.46 2.36
CA VAL A 271 -9.02 3.27 3.02
C VAL A 271 -10.53 3.41 3.12
N SER A 272 -11.26 2.42 2.60
CA SER A 272 -12.72 2.41 2.58
C SER A 272 -13.33 2.03 3.92
N ARG A 273 -12.72 1.05 4.62
CA ARG A 273 -13.19 0.53 5.91
C ARG A 273 -12.07 0.20 6.89
N ILE A 274 -12.34 0.41 8.16
CA ILE A 274 -11.43 0.12 9.28
C ILE A 274 -12.14 -0.84 10.22
N PHE A 275 -11.74 -2.11 10.19
CA PHE A 275 -12.30 -3.20 10.99
C PHE A 275 -11.50 -3.32 12.29
N ILE A 276 -11.98 -2.71 13.37
CA ILE A 276 -11.33 -2.77 14.68
C ILE A 276 -11.87 -3.98 15.44
N VAL A 277 -11.00 -4.91 15.84
CA VAL A 277 -11.40 -6.11 16.57
C VAL A 277 -10.78 -6.11 17.96
N ASP A 278 -11.59 -5.77 18.97
CA ASP A 278 -11.22 -5.78 20.39
C ASP A 278 -11.28 -7.20 20.97
N ASP A 279 -10.13 -7.76 21.33
CA ASP A 279 -9.99 -9.12 21.85
C ASP A 279 -10.23 -9.22 23.37
N CYS A 280 -11.37 -8.67 23.82
CA CYS A 280 -11.76 -8.59 25.23
C CYS A 280 -10.76 -7.77 26.08
N SER A 281 -10.45 -6.54 25.65
CA SER A 281 -9.61 -5.63 26.45
C SER A 281 -10.21 -5.33 27.82
N SER A 282 -9.32 -5.23 28.82
CA SER A 282 -9.64 -4.91 30.23
C SER A 282 -9.40 -3.45 30.60
N ASP A 283 -8.75 -2.68 29.73
CA ASP A 283 -8.49 -1.25 29.89
C ASP A 283 -9.57 -0.40 29.18
N ARG A 284 -9.29 0.89 28.92
CA ARG A 284 -10.24 1.80 28.25
C ARG A 284 -10.29 1.64 26.73
N THR A 285 -9.64 0.64 26.14
CA THR A 285 -9.72 0.37 24.69
C THR A 285 -11.16 0.33 24.15
N PRO A 286 -12.14 -0.35 24.79
CA PRO A 286 -13.51 -0.39 24.28
C PRO A 286 -14.21 0.97 24.33
N GLU A 287 -13.89 1.80 25.33
CA GLU A 287 -14.42 3.16 25.44
C GLU A 287 -13.86 4.07 24.37
N ILE A 288 -12.55 3.95 24.08
CA ILE A 288 -11.88 4.69 23.01
C ILE A 288 -12.49 4.34 21.67
N ILE A 289 -12.67 3.05 21.36
CA ILE A 289 -13.30 2.59 20.11
C ILE A 289 -14.69 3.22 19.94
N LYS A 290 -15.52 3.25 20.99
CA LYS A 290 -16.85 3.88 20.95
C LYS A 290 -16.82 5.39 20.71
N ASN A 291 -15.77 6.07 21.17
CA ASN A 291 -15.61 7.52 21.06
C ASN A 291 -15.00 7.97 19.73
N LEU A 292 -14.46 7.06 18.92
CA LEU A 292 -13.94 7.38 17.59
C LEU A 292 -15.11 7.70 16.65
N LYS A 293 -15.04 8.87 15.99
CA LYS A 293 -16.10 9.38 15.09
C LYS A 293 -15.82 9.15 13.60
N ASP A 294 -14.84 8.34 13.26
CA ASP A 294 -14.49 8.07 11.86
C ASP A 294 -15.57 7.16 11.22
N PRO A 295 -16.27 7.62 10.17
CA PRO A 295 -17.39 6.88 9.56
C PRO A 295 -16.94 5.59 8.84
N ARG A 296 -15.63 5.36 8.70
CA ARG A 296 -15.07 4.15 8.10
C ARG A 296 -14.98 2.98 9.09
N ILE A 297 -15.14 3.25 10.39
CA ILE A 297 -14.94 2.25 11.44
C ILE A 297 -16.10 1.26 11.51
N VAL A 298 -15.76 -0.01 11.54
CA VAL A 298 -16.61 -1.14 11.92
C VAL A 298 -15.92 -1.84 13.07
N SER A 299 -16.57 -1.91 14.23
CA SER A 299 -15.98 -2.53 15.42
C SER A 299 -16.64 -3.85 15.78
N LEU A 300 -15.82 -4.82 16.18
CA LEU A 300 -16.22 -6.10 16.73
C LEU A 300 -15.52 -6.30 18.08
N ARG A 301 -16.24 -6.82 19.07
CA ARG A 301 -15.67 -7.14 20.38
C ARG A 301 -15.87 -8.62 20.69
N HIS A 302 -14.81 -9.29 21.10
CA HIS A 302 -14.90 -10.63 21.64
C HIS A 302 -15.33 -10.62 23.11
N GLU A 303 -16.13 -11.61 23.50
CA GLU A 303 -16.54 -11.82 24.90
C GLU A 303 -15.42 -12.37 25.78
N VAL A 304 -14.48 -13.09 25.16
CA VAL A 304 -13.30 -13.70 25.80
C VAL A 304 -12.09 -13.49 24.90
N ASN A 305 -10.89 -13.43 25.48
CA ASN A 305 -9.67 -13.34 24.70
C ASN A 305 -9.47 -14.62 23.86
N LYS A 306 -9.48 -14.49 22.53
CA LYS A 306 -9.31 -15.58 21.57
C LYS A 306 -7.95 -15.58 20.87
N GLY A 307 -7.14 -14.54 21.10
CA GLY A 307 -5.83 -14.34 20.52
C GLY A 307 -5.86 -13.48 19.25
N VAL A 308 -4.74 -12.78 19.01
CA VAL A 308 -4.56 -11.86 17.87
C VAL A 308 -4.89 -12.48 16.51
N GLY A 309 -4.58 -13.76 16.31
CA GLY A 309 -4.89 -14.44 15.06
C GLY A 309 -6.40 -14.56 14.84
N LYS A 310 -7.19 -14.82 15.90
CA LYS A 310 -8.65 -14.81 15.80
C LYS A 310 -9.19 -13.42 15.48
N SER A 311 -8.64 -12.38 16.10
CA SER A 311 -9.02 -10.99 15.78
C SER A 311 -8.76 -10.63 14.31
N VAL A 312 -7.61 -11.06 13.77
CA VAL A 312 -7.30 -10.86 12.35
C VAL A 312 -8.23 -11.68 11.44
N ILE A 313 -8.51 -12.93 11.78
CA ILE A 313 -9.45 -13.80 11.03
C ILE A 313 -10.84 -13.17 10.98
N ASP A 314 -11.36 -12.70 12.11
CA ASP A 314 -12.69 -12.09 12.18
C ASP A 314 -12.73 -10.75 11.43
N GLY A 315 -11.64 -9.96 11.49
CA GLY A 315 -11.49 -8.78 10.64
C GLY A 315 -11.46 -9.10 9.14
N TYR A 316 -10.75 -10.17 8.72
CA TYR A 316 -10.78 -10.62 7.33
C TYR A 316 -12.17 -11.05 6.89
N LYS A 317 -12.93 -11.75 7.75
CA LYS A 317 -14.30 -12.15 7.46
C LYS A 317 -15.22 -10.94 7.26
N LEU A 318 -15.17 -9.96 8.16
CA LEU A 318 -15.92 -8.71 8.01
C LEU A 318 -15.55 -7.98 6.71
N ALA A 319 -14.26 -7.95 6.38
CA ALA A 319 -13.79 -7.34 5.14
C ALA A 319 -14.29 -8.09 3.88
N LEU A 320 -14.36 -9.42 3.91
CA LEU A 320 -14.96 -10.22 2.84
C LEU A 320 -16.47 -9.98 2.71
N GLU A 321 -17.19 -9.87 3.83
CA GLU A 321 -18.63 -9.55 3.85
C GLU A 321 -18.92 -8.20 3.18
N GLU A 322 -18.09 -7.18 3.45
CA GLU A 322 -18.20 -5.87 2.79
C GLU A 322 -17.58 -5.83 1.38
N LYS A 323 -17.10 -6.98 0.87
CA LYS A 323 -16.45 -7.12 -0.43
C LYS A 323 -15.30 -6.12 -0.56
N MET A 324 -14.35 -6.12 0.37
CA MET A 324 -13.07 -5.42 0.20
C MET A 324 -12.21 -6.14 -0.85
N ASP A 325 -11.57 -5.40 -1.76
CA ASP A 325 -10.69 -5.95 -2.80
C ASP A 325 -9.32 -6.32 -2.24
N ILE A 326 -8.83 -5.53 -1.28
CA ILE A 326 -7.54 -5.73 -0.61
C ILE A 326 -7.74 -5.43 0.88
N VAL A 327 -7.20 -6.28 1.75
CA VAL A 327 -7.30 -6.14 3.20
C VAL A 327 -5.92 -6.07 3.81
N VAL A 328 -5.64 -5.02 4.56
CA VAL A 328 -4.36 -4.79 5.24
C VAL A 328 -4.54 -5.05 6.73
N VAL A 329 -3.60 -5.76 7.36
CA VAL A 329 -3.54 -5.90 8.83
C VAL A 329 -2.61 -4.83 9.37
N MET A 330 -3.08 -4.04 10.33
CA MET A 330 -2.29 -3.00 11.00
C MET A 330 -2.57 -3.03 12.50
N ASP A 331 -1.58 -3.41 13.31
CA ASP A 331 -1.75 -3.57 14.76
C ASP A 331 -2.11 -2.23 15.46
N GLY A 332 -2.91 -2.32 16.54
CA GLY A 332 -3.37 -1.16 17.31
C GLY A 332 -2.29 -0.35 18.03
N ASP A 333 -1.07 -0.90 18.11
CA ASP A 333 0.08 -0.42 18.89
C ASP A 333 0.91 0.69 18.19
N ASN A 334 0.48 1.16 17.02
CA ASN A 334 1.12 2.20 16.23
C ASN A 334 2.59 1.88 15.81
N GLN A 335 3.01 0.61 15.83
CA GLN A 335 4.33 0.18 15.32
C GLN A 335 4.36 0.07 13.78
N MET A 336 3.19 -0.08 13.16
CA MET A 336 3.04 -0.20 11.71
C MET A 336 2.75 1.18 11.11
N ASP A 337 3.70 1.73 10.34
CA ASP A 337 3.58 3.07 9.75
C ASP A 337 2.59 3.07 8.57
N PRO A 338 1.46 3.78 8.64
CA PRO A 338 0.48 3.82 7.55
C PRO A 338 1.04 4.37 6.24
N HIS A 339 2.11 5.17 6.27
CA HIS A 339 2.79 5.65 5.05
C HIS A 339 3.49 4.54 4.28
N GLN A 340 3.75 3.39 4.90
CA GLN A 340 4.34 2.22 4.23
C GLN A 340 3.27 1.32 3.59
N MET A 341 1.99 1.55 3.87
CA MET A 341 0.87 0.77 3.32
C MET A 341 0.86 0.70 1.78
N PRO A 342 1.13 1.79 1.02
CA PRO A 342 1.25 1.74 -0.42
C PRO A 342 2.21 0.65 -0.94
N ARG A 343 3.30 0.37 -0.20
CA ARG A 343 4.26 -0.68 -0.58
C ARG A 343 3.70 -2.09 -0.50
N LEU A 344 2.77 -2.32 0.42
CA LEU A 344 2.07 -3.59 0.55
C LEU A 344 0.98 -3.72 -0.51
N LEU A 345 0.30 -2.62 -0.83
CA LEU A 345 -0.80 -2.59 -1.79
C LEU A 345 -0.33 -2.77 -3.23
N MET A 346 0.76 -2.10 -3.63
CA MET A 346 1.16 -2.05 -5.04
C MET A 346 1.45 -3.42 -5.68
N PRO A 347 2.21 -4.34 -5.05
CA PRO A 347 2.43 -5.65 -5.65
C PRO A 347 1.12 -6.43 -5.88
N ILE A 348 0.08 -6.19 -5.09
CA ILE A 348 -1.24 -6.80 -5.27
C ILE A 348 -2.00 -6.14 -6.41
N ILE A 349 -2.00 -4.80 -6.45
CA ILE A 349 -2.67 -4.01 -7.50
C ILE A 349 -2.06 -4.26 -8.87
N GLU A 350 -0.74 -4.37 -8.96
CA GLU A 350 0.00 -4.71 -10.18
C GLU A 350 -0.13 -6.19 -10.57
N GLY A 351 -0.83 -6.98 -9.75
CA GLY A 351 -0.99 -8.41 -9.98
C GLY A 351 0.31 -9.21 -9.88
N LYS A 352 1.33 -8.72 -9.16
CA LYS A 352 2.60 -9.43 -8.90
C LYS A 352 2.53 -10.35 -7.68
N ALA A 353 1.62 -10.09 -6.75
CA ALA A 353 1.42 -10.87 -5.54
C ALA A 353 -0.08 -11.01 -5.21
N ASP A 354 -0.45 -12.07 -4.50
CA ASP A 354 -1.79 -12.23 -3.93
C ASP A 354 -1.81 -11.89 -2.43
N TYR A 355 -0.63 -11.90 -1.79
CA TYR A 355 -0.38 -11.51 -0.42
C TYR A 355 0.99 -10.84 -0.31
N THR A 356 1.10 -9.75 0.45
CA THR A 356 2.35 -9.05 0.73
C THR A 356 2.56 -8.96 2.22
N LYS A 357 3.81 -9.02 2.67
CA LYS A 357 4.12 -8.82 4.08
C LYS A 357 5.37 -7.98 4.27
N GLY A 358 5.36 -7.22 5.35
CA GLY A 358 6.50 -6.43 5.79
C GLY A 358 7.69 -7.32 6.13
N ASN A 359 8.88 -6.79 5.91
CA ASN A 359 10.12 -7.42 6.25
C ASN A 359 11.07 -6.38 6.84
N ARG A 360 11.37 -6.54 8.13
CA ARG A 360 12.23 -5.66 8.93
C ARG A 360 13.70 -6.06 8.82
N LEU A 361 13.99 -7.28 8.35
CA LEU A 361 15.29 -7.93 8.45
C LEU A 361 16.15 -7.81 7.18
N ILE A 362 15.62 -7.25 6.09
CA ILE A 362 16.36 -7.05 4.84
C ILE A 362 17.49 -6.03 5.02
N SER A 363 17.30 -4.95 5.80
CA SER A 363 18.33 -3.93 5.97
C SER A 363 19.34 -4.32 7.07
N ARG A 364 20.65 -4.11 6.80
CA ARG A 364 21.74 -4.42 7.74
C ARG A 364 21.67 -3.56 9.01
N LYS A 365 21.28 -2.28 8.87
CA LYS A 365 21.07 -1.33 9.96
C LYS A 365 19.96 -1.75 10.94
N ALA A 366 18.94 -2.48 10.48
CA ALA A 366 17.86 -2.96 11.35
C ALA A 366 18.28 -4.13 12.27
N ARG A 367 19.41 -4.80 12.00
CA ARG A 367 19.90 -5.93 12.80
C ARG A 367 20.74 -5.50 14.01
N GLU A 368 21.25 -4.27 14.02
CA GLU A 368 22.27 -3.79 14.97
C GLU A 368 21.76 -3.60 16.41
N GLY A 369 20.45 -3.64 16.65
CA GLY A 369 19.84 -3.49 17.98
C GLY A 369 19.28 -4.76 18.64
N MET A 370 19.40 -5.94 18.01
CA MET A 370 18.73 -7.16 18.47
C MET A 370 19.66 -8.08 19.27
N SER A 371 19.23 -8.54 20.45
CA SER A 371 19.97 -9.53 21.24
C SER A 371 20.26 -10.80 20.45
N SER A 372 21.48 -11.36 20.59
CA SER A 372 21.93 -12.58 19.90
C SER A 372 21.00 -13.78 20.11
N TRP A 373 20.35 -13.90 21.28
CA TRP A 373 19.37 -14.97 21.54
C TRP A 373 18.08 -14.79 20.73
N ARG A 374 17.62 -13.55 20.60
CA ARG A 374 16.44 -13.20 19.80
C ARG A 374 16.72 -13.37 18.31
N LEU A 375 17.93 -13.05 17.86
CA LEU A 375 18.39 -13.31 16.49
C LEU A 375 18.40 -14.81 16.18
N PHE A 376 18.92 -15.64 17.09
CA PHE A 376 18.90 -17.10 16.92
C PHE A 376 17.48 -17.66 16.86
N GLY A 377 16.61 -17.28 17.82
CA GLY A 377 15.21 -17.71 17.85
C GLY A 377 14.45 -17.33 16.58
N ASN A 378 14.63 -16.09 16.10
CA ASN A 378 14.04 -15.64 14.84
C ASN A 378 14.60 -16.39 13.63
N SER A 379 15.89 -16.70 13.61
CA SER A 379 16.52 -17.46 12.52
C SER A 379 16.00 -18.89 12.46
N LEU A 380 15.92 -19.57 13.60
CA LEU A 380 15.36 -20.92 13.70
C LEU A 380 13.89 -20.93 13.25
N LEU A 381 13.08 -19.99 13.73
CA LEU A 381 11.68 -19.91 13.36
C LEU A 381 11.50 -19.55 11.88
N SER A 382 12.37 -18.71 11.33
CA SER A 382 12.40 -18.42 9.90
C SER A 382 12.68 -19.69 9.10
N LEU A 383 13.68 -20.49 9.51
CA LEU A 383 13.98 -21.76 8.86
C LEU A 383 12.78 -22.74 8.93
N LEU A 384 12.19 -22.92 10.11
CA LEU A 384 11.03 -23.79 10.29
C LEU A 384 9.84 -23.33 9.44
N THR A 385 9.62 -22.02 9.33
CA THR A 385 8.54 -21.46 8.52
C THR A 385 8.79 -21.62 7.03
N LYS A 386 10.05 -21.49 6.56
CA LYS A 386 10.40 -21.77 5.16
C LYS A 386 10.09 -23.21 4.79
N ILE A 387 10.51 -24.16 5.64
CA ILE A 387 10.24 -25.59 5.44
C ILE A 387 8.73 -25.85 5.49
N GLY A 388 8.05 -25.32 6.51
CA GLY A 388 6.63 -25.55 6.73
C GLY A 388 5.76 -24.99 5.63
N SER A 389 6.00 -23.73 5.25
CA SER A 389 5.22 -23.01 4.23
C SER A 389 5.64 -23.35 2.81
N GLY A 390 6.88 -23.75 2.56
CA GLY A 390 7.41 -23.96 1.21
C GLY A 390 7.76 -22.69 0.45
N TYR A 391 7.68 -21.53 1.11
CA TYR A 391 8.24 -20.29 0.57
C TYR A 391 9.68 -20.14 1.04
N TRP A 392 10.63 -20.37 0.14
CA TRP A 392 12.05 -20.45 0.49
C TRP A 392 12.78 -19.11 0.49
N ASP A 393 12.24 -18.11 -0.20
CA ASP A 393 12.79 -16.77 -0.35
C ASP A 393 12.29 -15.77 0.70
N LEU A 394 11.14 -16.04 1.34
CA LEU A 394 10.59 -15.15 2.37
C LEU A 394 11.46 -15.09 3.62
N MET A 395 11.62 -13.91 4.20
CA MET A 395 12.27 -13.72 5.50
C MET A 395 11.32 -13.00 6.46
N ASP A 396 11.67 -12.88 7.75
CA ASP A 396 10.84 -12.20 8.75
C ASP A 396 9.35 -12.65 8.75
N PRO A 397 9.07 -13.96 8.93
CA PRO A 397 7.70 -14.47 8.88
C PRO A 397 6.83 -14.04 10.07
N GLN A 398 7.41 -13.36 11.07
CA GLN A 398 6.70 -12.92 12.27
C GLN A 398 6.09 -11.51 12.14
N ASN A 399 6.23 -10.86 10.99
CA ASN A 399 5.70 -9.53 10.78
C ASN A 399 4.22 -9.61 10.40
N GLY A 400 3.36 -9.06 11.28
CA GLY A 400 1.92 -8.97 11.06
C GLY A 400 1.50 -7.89 10.07
N TYR A 401 2.39 -6.97 9.66
CA TYR A 401 2.04 -5.92 8.72
C TYR A 401 1.96 -6.51 7.31
N ALA A 402 0.76 -6.83 6.88
CA ALA A 402 0.53 -7.59 5.66
C ALA A 402 -0.70 -7.08 4.91
N ALA A 403 -0.73 -7.27 3.59
CA ALA A 403 -1.91 -7.08 2.79
C ALA A 403 -2.28 -8.36 2.05
N ALA A 404 -3.56 -8.65 1.94
CA ALA A 404 -4.10 -9.81 1.25
C ALA A 404 -5.12 -9.35 0.21
N SER A 405 -5.03 -9.90 -1.00
CA SER A 405 -6.09 -9.76 -1.99
C SER A 405 -7.35 -10.51 -1.55
N ARG A 406 -8.54 -10.05 -1.98
CA ARG A 406 -9.79 -10.78 -1.78
C ARG A 406 -9.68 -12.24 -2.24
N LYS A 407 -9.10 -12.44 -3.43
CA LYS A 407 -8.85 -13.77 -4.01
C LYS A 407 -8.08 -14.68 -3.04
N ALA A 408 -7.01 -14.17 -2.43
CA ALA A 408 -6.22 -14.95 -1.47
C ALA A 408 -7.05 -15.35 -0.24
N LEU A 409 -7.82 -14.40 0.32
CA LEU A 409 -8.66 -14.63 1.50
C LEU A 409 -9.85 -15.56 1.23
N GLU A 410 -10.46 -15.50 0.04
CA GLU A 410 -11.56 -16.39 -0.37
C GLU A 410 -11.08 -17.81 -0.70
N THR A 411 -9.82 -17.98 -1.08
CA THR A 411 -9.28 -19.30 -1.44
C THR A 411 -8.90 -20.13 -0.21
N ILE A 412 -8.40 -19.49 0.84
CA ILE A 412 -8.03 -20.19 2.07
C ILE A 412 -9.22 -20.30 3.02
N ASP A 413 -9.34 -21.44 3.69
CA ASP A 413 -10.30 -21.56 4.79
C ASP A 413 -9.80 -20.77 6.00
N LEU A 414 -10.47 -19.64 6.26
CA LEU A 414 -10.14 -18.71 7.34
C LEU A 414 -10.40 -19.32 8.73
N ASP A 415 -11.37 -20.22 8.88
CA ASP A 415 -11.72 -20.80 10.18
C ASP A 415 -10.71 -21.83 10.68
N SER A 416 -10.00 -22.48 9.78
CA SER A 416 -8.92 -23.39 10.18
C SER A 416 -7.62 -22.66 10.54
N ILE A 417 -7.54 -21.32 10.45
CA ILE A 417 -6.28 -20.60 10.70
C ILE A 417 -5.97 -20.60 12.19
N TYR A 418 -4.70 -20.84 12.53
CA TYR A 418 -4.22 -20.79 13.91
C TYR A 418 -4.52 -19.43 14.57
N THR A 419 -5.16 -19.43 15.73
CA THR A 419 -5.76 -18.21 16.32
C THR A 419 -4.84 -17.35 17.18
N TYR A 420 -3.64 -17.83 17.51
CA TYR A 420 -2.66 -17.06 18.32
C TYR A 420 -1.55 -16.49 17.43
N TYR A 421 -0.50 -15.91 18.02
CA TYR A 421 0.65 -15.30 17.33
C TYR A 421 1.24 -16.11 16.14
N GLY A 422 1.10 -17.44 16.13
CA GLY A 422 1.55 -18.27 15.01
C GLY A 422 0.77 -18.08 13.70
N TYR A 423 -0.36 -17.37 13.69
CA TYR A 423 -1.27 -17.20 12.54
C TYR A 423 -0.56 -16.72 11.28
N VAL A 424 0.40 -15.79 11.42
CA VAL A 424 1.20 -15.25 10.31
C VAL A 424 1.94 -16.34 9.54
N ASN A 425 2.35 -17.42 10.22
CA ASN A 425 3.04 -18.54 9.60
C ASN A 425 2.06 -19.54 8.98
N ASP A 426 0.95 -19.79 9.65
CA ASP A 426 -0.08 -20.72 9.18
C ASP A 426 -0.77 -20.21 7.90
N ILE A 427 -1.02 -18.89 7.82
CA ILE A 427 -1.49 -18.25 6.58
C ILE A 427 -0.54 -18.54 5.41
N LEU A 428 0.78 -18.43 5.61
CA LEU A 428 1.76 -18.71 4.55
C LEU A 428 1.70 -20.18 4.10
N ILE A 429 1.51 -21.12 5.02
CA ILE A 429 1.35 -22.55 4.71
C ILE A 429 0.13 -22.75 3.80
N LYS A 430 -1.01 -22.15 4.15
CA LYS A 430 -2.25 -22.26 3.38
C LYS A 430 -2.15 -21.61 2.02
N LEU A 431 -1.61 -20.40 1.96
CA LEU A 431 -1.38 -19.69 0.71
C LEU A 431 -0.49 -20.51 -0.25
N ASN A 432 0.58 -21.14 0.24
CA ASN A 432 1.43 -21.98 -0.62
C ASN A 432 0.71 -23.25 -1.09
N ALA A 433 -0.09 -23.88 -0.23
CA ALA A 433 -0.85 -25.08 -0.59
C ALA A 433 -1.77 -24.84 -1.78
N TYR A 434 -2.37 -23.65 -1.89
CA TYR A 434 -3.22 -23.23 -3.00
C TYR A 434 -2.49 -22.45 -4.10
N GLY A 435 -1.15 -22.41 -4.08
CA GLY A 435 -0.38 -21.76 -5.14
C GLY A 435 -0.62 -20.25 -5.23
N MET A 436 -0.81 -19.55 -4.12
CA MET A 436 -0.83 -18.09 -4.08
C MET A 436 0.58 -17.51 -4.19
N ARG A 437 0.69 -16.23 -4.53
CA ARG A 437 1.97 -15.51 -4.63
C ARG A 437 2.16 -14.63 -3.41
N VAL A 438 3.32 -14.77 -2.77
CA VAL A 438 3.67 -14.00 -1.59
C VAL A 438 4.95 -13.22 -1.86
N ASN A 439 4.93 -11.91 -1.62
CA ASN A 439 6.11 -11.05 -1.73
C ASN A 439 6.46 -10.39 -0.39
N ASP A 440 7.76 -10.32 -0.12
CA ASP A 440 8.30 -9.50 0.95
C ASP A 440 8.42 -8.05 0.51
N VAL A 441 8.00 -7.15 1.40
CA VAL A 441 8.11 -5.71 1.23
C VAL A 441 8.99 -5.17 2.33
N VAL A 442 10.05 -4.45 1.97
CA VAL A 442 10.93 -3.83 2.96
C VAL A 442 10.14 -2.80 3.74
N ILE A 443 10.04 -2.95 5.06
CA ILE A 443 9.37 -1.99 5.94
C ILE A 443 10.27 -1.76 7.16
N PRO A 444 10.75 -0.53 7.40
CA PRO A 444 11.54 -0.23 8.58
C PRO A 444 10.69 -0.35 9.85
N ALA A 445 11.28 -0.86 10.94
CA ALA A 445 10.59 -0.97 12.21
C ALA A 445 10.49 0.40 12.90
N ARG A 446 9.30 0.76 13.40
CA ARG A 446 9.14 1.86 14.36
C ARG A 446 9.25 1.30 15.77
N TYR A 447 10.38 1.53 16.42
CA TYR A 447 10.54 1.21 17.84
C TYR A 447 10.05 2.38 18.69
N GLY A 448 8.92 2.18 19.37
CA GLY A 448 8.36 3.14 20.34
C GLY A 448 8.78 2.83 21.78
N THR A 449 8.04 3.40 22.75
CA THR A 449 8.21 3.16 24.20
C THR A 449 7.71 1.78 24.66
N GLU A 450 7.26 0.93 23.74
CA GLU A 450 6.60 -0.33 24.06
C GLU A 450 7.56 -1.47 24.37
N LYS A 451 7.13 -2.36 25.27
CA LYS A 451 7.87 -3.57 25.62
C LYS A 451 7.20 -4.78 24.97
N SER A 452 7.96 -5.47 24.12
CA SER A 452 7.56 -6.77 23.55
C SER A 452 7.20 -7.77 24.67
N SER A 453 5.94 -8.17 24.73
CA SER A 453 5.40 -9.11 25.73
C SER A 453 5.67 -10.60 25.43
N ILE A 454 6.24 -10.90 24.26
CA ILE A 454 6.40 -12.28 23.77
C ILE A 454 7.54 -13.03 24.49
N ASN A 455 7.19 -14.14 25.14
CA ASN A 455 8.15 -15.12 25.64
C ASN A 455 8.52 -16.13 24.52
N TYR A 456 9.71 -15.98 23.95
CA TYR A 456 10.17 -16.78 22.80
C TYR A 456 10.16 -18.30 23.04
N ARG A 457 10.50 -18.78 24.25
CA ARG A 457 10.51 -20.22 24.52
C ARG A 457 9.10 -20.81 24.44
N LYS A 458 8.13 -20.16 25.12
CA LYS A 458 6.72 -20.57 25.07
C LYS A 458 6.17 -20.44 23.65
N TYR A 459 6.60 -19.42 22.93
CA TYR A 459 6.18 -19.17 21.56
C TYR A 459 6.64 -20.28 20.60
N VAL A 460 7.94 -20.57 20.56
CA VAL A 460 8.51 -21.61 19.69
C VAL A 460 7.92 -22.99 20.00
N LEU A 461 7.75 -23.34 21.28
CA LEU A 461 7.14 -24.63 21.67
C LEU A 461 5.69 -24.79 21.23
N LYS A 462 4.95 -23.69 21.05
CA LYS A 462 3.58 -23.72 20.51
C LYS A 462 3.54 -23.69 18.98
N VAL A 463 4.44 -22.93 18.36
CA VAL A 463 4.43 -22.72 16.90
C VAL A 463 5.08 -23.87 16.14
N ALA A 464 6.14 -24.48 16.67
CA ALA A 464 6.82 -25.58 15.96
C ALA A 464 5.92 -26.79 15.67
N PRO A 465 5.07 -27.28 16.61
CA PRO A 465 4.11 -28.34 16.30
C PRO A 465 3.08 -27.92 15.24
N MET A 466 2.61 -26.66 15.29
CA MET A 466 1.68 -26.12 14.29
C MET A 466 2.33 -26.04 12.91
N LEU A 467 3.59 -25.60 12.81
CA LEU A 467 4.33 -25.58 11.55
C LEU A 467 4.52 -26.99 10.99
N PHE A 468 4.78 -27.97 11.85
CA PHE A 468 4.94 -29.36 11.43
C PHE A 468 3.61 -29.98 10.97
N SER A 469 2.51 -29.77 11.68
CA SER A 469 1.19 -30.24 11.24
C SER A 469 0.76 -29.54 9.95
N GLY A 470 0.99 -28.22 9.85
CA GLY A 470 0.75 -27.44 8.65
C GLY A 470 1.59 -27.89 7.46
N PHE A 471 2.86 -28.26 7.68
CA PHE A 471 3.72 -28.85 6.66
C PHE A 471 3.14 -30.14 6.09
N LEU A 472 2.74 -31.09 6.96
CA LEU A 472 2.14 -32.35 6.53
C LEU A 472 0.81 -32.11 5.78
N TRP A 473 0.00 -31.17 6.28
CA TRP A 473 -1.23 -30.77 5.62
C TRP A 473 -0.96 -30.18 4.23
N ARG A 474 0.03 -29.28 4.10
CA ARG A 474 0.44 -28.68 2.82
C ARG A 474 0.91 -29.76 1.84
N LEU A 475 1.76 -30.69 2.28
CA LEU A 475 2.23 -31.77 1.42
C LEU A 475 1.07 -32.61 0.89
N LYS A 476 0.11 -32.96 1.75
CA LYS A 476 -1.09 -33.68 1.34
C LYS A 476 -1.92 -32.84 0.36
N THR A 477 -2.30 -31.63 0.73
CA THR A 477 -3.18 -30.77 -0.09
C THR A 477 -2.56 -30.46 -1.45
N LYS A 478 -1.31 -29.98 -1.46
CA LYS A 478 -0.65 -29.54 -2.69
C LYS A 478 -0.23 -30.70 -3.58
N TYR A 479 0.46 -31.69 -3.01
CA TYR A 479 1.16 -32.72 -3.81
C TYR A 479 0.42 -34.06 -3.92
N THR A 480 -0.72 -34.22 -3.25
CA THR A 480 -1.58 -35.41 -3.41
C THR A 480 -2.98 -35.07 -3.90
N LEU A 481 -3.60 -33.98 -3.40
CA LEU A 481 -4.97 -33.62 -3.76
C LEU A 481 -5.04 -32.72 -5.00
N LEU A 482 -4.28 -31.62 -5.01
CA LEU A 482 -4.35 -30.62 -6.09
C LEU A 482 -3.47 -30.98 -7.29
N SER A 483 -2.29 -31.57 -7.07
CA SER A 483 -1.38 -31.98 -8.14
C SER A 483 -0.53 -33.14 -7.67
N PHE A 484 -0.60 -34.29 -8.34
CA PHE A 484 0.22 -35.44 -7.94
C PHE A 484 1.70 -35.19 -8.28
N HIS A 485 2.56 -35.08 -7.27
CA HIS A 485 4.01 -34.94 -7.45
C HIS A 485 4.77 -36.08 -6.74
N PRO A 486 5.72 -36.77 -7.41
CA PRO A 486 6.50 -37.85 -6.80
C PRO A 486 7.29 -37.48 -5.55
N LEU A 487 7.42 -36.20 -5.21
CA LEU A 487 8.22 -35.73 -4.07
C LEU A 487 7.64 -36.17 -2.73
N VAL A 488 6.33 -36.47 -2.69
CA VAL A 488 5.66 -36.97 -1.48
C VAL A 488 6.25 -38.32 -1.07
N PHE A 489 6.65 -39.17 -2.03
CA PHE A 489 7.29 -40.44 -1.72
C PHE A 489 8.66 -40.26 -1.07
N PHE A 490 9.45 -39.27 -1.51
CA PHE A 490 10.72 -38.94 -0.87
C PHE A 490 10.52 -38.45 0.57
N TYR A 491 9.53 -37.58 0.80
CA TYR A 491 9.18 -37.16 2.16
C TYR A 491 8.73 -38.33 3.03
N ILE A 492 7.78 -39.15 2.58
CA ILE A 492 7.30 -40.32 3.33
C ILE A 492 8.44 -41.30 3.64
N ALA A 493 9.27 -41.63 2.64
CA ALA A 493 10.40 -42.53 2.83
C ALA A 493 11.42 -41.97 3.82
N SER A 494 11.72 -40.67 3.74
CA SER A 494 12.62 -40.01 4.71
C SER A 494 12.05 -39.98 6.13
N MET A 495 10.75 -39.69 6.28
CA MET A 495 10.06 -39.66 7.57
C MET A 495 9.94 -41.05 8.21
N ALA A 496 10.06 -42.12 7.44
CA ALA A 496 10.15 -43.49 7.95
C ALA A 496 11.59 -43.91 8.25
N LEU A 497 12.51 -43.76 7.28
CA LEU A 497 13.89 -44.25 7.37
C LEU A 497 14.73 -43.48 8.38
N LEU A 498 14.59 -42.15 8.45
CA LEU A 498 15.44 -41.34 9.32
C LEU A 498 15.17 -41.60 10.82
N PRO A 499 13.92 -41.59 11.32
CA PRO A 499 13.67 -41.94 12.73
C PRO A 499 14.02 -43.38 13.04
N LEU A 500 13.73 -44.31 12.12
CA LEU A 500 14.04 -45.72 12.31
C LEU A 500 15.56 -45.96 12.41
N GLY A 501 16.34 -45.30 11.53
CA GLY A 501 17.81 -45.31 11.58
C GLY A 501 18.34 -44.74 12.89
N LEU A 502 17.85 -43.57 13.33
CA LEU A 502 18.29 -42.95 14.59
C LEU A 502 17.93 -43.77 15.83
N ILE A 503 16.74 -44.37 15.87
CA ILE A 503 16.33 -45.27 16.95
C ILE A 503 17.22 -46.52 16.97
N PHE A 504 17.52 -47.07 15.81
CA PHE A 504 18.39 -48.24 15.67
C PHE A 504 19.83 -47.92 16.08
N ASP A 505 20.38 -46.79 15.63
CA ASP A 505 21.70 -46.29 16.02
C ASP A 505 21.80 -46.03 17.53
N PHE A 506 20.76 -45.42 18.13
CA PHE A 506 20.69 -45.22 19.58
C PHE A 506 20.63 -46.54 20.35
N TRP A 507 19.85 -47.51 19.87
CA TRP A 507 19.79 -48.84 20.45
C TRP A 507 21.15 -49.55 20.38
N ILE A 508 21.85 -49.48 19.24
CA ILE A 508 23.22 -50.02 19.08
C ILE A 508 24.17 -49.36 20.10
N LEU A 509 24.11 -48.04 20.24
CA LEU A 509 24.93 -47.30 21.20
C LEU A 509 24.65 -47.76 22.64
N ALA A 510 23.38 -47.92 23.01
CA ALA A 510 22.97 -48.40 24.33
C ALA A 510 23.49 -49.83 24.59
N GLN A 511 23.35 -50.74 23.63
CA GLN A 511 23.87 -52.12 23.73
C GLN A 511 25.38 -52.13 23.93
N LYS A 512 26.11 -51.25 23.22
CA LYS A 512 27.57 -51.16 23.32
C LYS A 512 28.02 -50.63 24.69
N LEU A 513 27.31 -49.66 25.24
CA LEU A 513 27.54 -49.13 26.60
C LEU A 513 27.27 -50.20 27.67
N MET A 514 26.29 -51.08 27.45
CA MET A 514 25.99 -52.24 28.31
C MET A 514 26.96 -53.42 28.10
N HIS A 515 28.00 -53.28 27.27
CA HIS A 515 28.98 -54.33 26.95
C HIS A 515 28.37 -55.59 26.31
N ASN A 516 27.18 -55.49 25.73
CA ASN A 516 26.56 -56.59 25.01
C ASN A 516 27.23 -56.81 23.64
N PRO A 517 27.33 -58.07 23.17
CA PRO A 517 27.86 -58.35 21.84
C PRO A 517 26.89 -57.85 20.76
N ILE A 518 27.42 -57.14 19.75
CA ILE A 518 26.66 -56.64 18.61
C ILE A 518 27.32 -57.14 17.33
N ALA A 519 26.52 -57.60 16.37
CA ALA A 519 27.02 -58.03 15.08
C ALA A 519 27.70 -56.85 14.34
N PRO A 520 28.89 -57.05 13.73
CA PRO A 520 29.64 -55.96 13.11
C PRO A 520 28.92 -55.21 11.97
N ASN A 521 27.91 -55.83 11.36
CA ASN A 521 27.11 -55.27 10.28
C ASN A 521 25.98 -54.34 10.76
N TYR A 522 25.58 -54.38 12.03
CA TYR A 522 24.47 -53.55 12.53
C TYR A 522 24.78 -52.06 12.51
N PRO A 523 25.96 -51.58 12.95
CA PRO A 523 26.32 -50.16 12.82
C PRO A 523 26.35 -49.69 11.36
N LEU A 524 26.80 -50.53 10.42
CA LEU A 524 26.80 -50.21 8.99
C LEU A 524 25.38 -50.02 8.46
N LEU A 525 24.46 -50.90 8.86
CA LEU A 525 23.03 -50.80 8.49
C LEU A 525 22.38 -49.54 9.08
N GLY A 526 22.63 -49.25 10.36
CA GLY A 526 22.08 -48.06 11.03
C GLY A 526 22.55 -46.76 10.39
N VAL A 527 23.87 -46.62 10.16
CA VAL A 527 24.44 -45.49 9.43
C VAL A 527 23.88 -45.39 8.02
N PHE A 528 23.74 -46.50 7.29
CA PHE A 528 23.14 -46.50 5.95
C PHE A 528 21.69 -46.00 5.96
N MET A 529 20.85 -46.49 6.89
CA MET A 529 19.46 -46.06 7.02
C MET A 529 19.35 -44.57 7.35
N THR A 530 20.18 -44.10 8.28
CA THR A 530 20.24 -42.69 8.68
C THR A 530 20.69 -41.81 7.51
N LEU A 531 21.78 -42.16 6.81
CA LEU A 531 22.29 -41.42 5.65
C LEU A 531 21.29 -41.40 4.48
N MET A 532 20.68 -42.55 4.16
CA MET A 532 19.66 -42.65 3.12
C MET A 532 18.43 -41.79 3.49
N GLY A 533 17.99 -41.84 4.74
CA GLY A 533 16.91 -41.00 5.25
C GLY A 533 17.22 -39.50 5.09
N VAL A 534 18.43 -39.06 5.46
CA VAL A 534 18.89 -37.67 5.27
C VAL A 534 18.91 -37.30 3.79
N GLN A 535 19.47 -38.16 2.93
CA GLN A 535 19.57 -37.88 1.50
C GLN A 535 18.19 -37.72 0.84
N LEU A 536 17.24 -38.61 1.15
CA LEU A 536 15.87 -38.53 0.65
C LEU A 536 15.17 -37.26 1.15
N LEU A 537 15.39 -36.86 2.41
CA LEU A 537 14.85 -35.62 2.96
C LEU A 537 15.38 -34.39 2.20
N LEU A 538 16.69 -34.33 1.97
CA LEU A 538 17.33 -33.23 1.25
C LEU A 538 16.85 -33.15 -0.21
N PHE A 539 16.69 -34.30 -0.89
CA PHE A 539 16.11 -34.32 -2.23
C PHE A 539 14.65 -33.84 -2.24
N ALA A 540 13.84 -34.29 -1.28
CA ALA A 540 12.46 -33.85 -1.17
C ALA A 540 12.36 -32.32 -1.00
N MET A 541 13.18 -31.76 -0.10
CA MET A 541 13.28 -30.31 0.12
C MET A 541 13.77 -29.56 -1.13
N PHE A 542 14.75 -30.10 -1.83
CA PHE A 542 15.28 -29.51 -3.05
C PHE A 542 14.21 -29.46 -4.16
N PHE A 543 13.46 -30.53 -4.37
CA PHE A 543 12.36 -30.55 -5.33
C PHE A 543 11.20 -29.63 -4.93
N ASP A 544 10.84 -29.58 -3.64
CA ASP A 544 9.83 -28.63 -3.14
C ASP A 544 10.26 -27.19 -3.43
N MET A 545 11.54 -26.85 -3.22
CA MET A 545 12.09 -25.53 -3.54
C MET A 545 12.07 -25.23 -5.04
N GLN A 546 12.49 -26.17 -5.90
CA GLN A 546 12.44 -25.98 -7.34
C GLN A 546 11.02 -25.78 -7.87
N SER A 547 10.04 -26.48 -7.28
CA SER A 547 8.63 -26.31 -7.65
C SER A 547 8.12 -24.91 -7.34
N ASP A 548 8.55 -24.29 -6.23
CA ASP A 548 8.18 -22.91 -5.89
C ASP A 548 8.83 -21.90 -6.83
N ILE A 549 10.12 -22.09 -7.16
CA ILE A 549 10.87 -21.21 -8.08
C ILE A 549 10.27 -21.26 -9.49
N SER A 550 10.03 -22.46 -10.03
CA SER A 550 9.52 -22.65 -11.40
C SER A 550 8.16 -21.97 -11.57
N ARG A 551 7.28 -22.11 -10.56
CA ARG A 551 5.97 -21.46 -10.56
C ARG A 551 6.05 -19.93 -10.58
N LYS A 552 7.04 -19.34 -9.88
CA LYS A 552 7.26 -17.89 -9.92
C LYS A 552 7.74 -17.43 -11.30
N LEU A 553 8.55 -18.25 -11.98
CA LEU A 553 9.06 -17.94 -13.32
C LEU A 553 7.99 -18.05 -14.40
N ASP A 554 7.20 -19.14 -14.42
CA ASP A 554 6.15 -19.37 -15.42
C ASP A 554 5.10 -18.26 -15.44
N HIS A 555 4.80 -17.68 -14.27
CA HIS A 555 3.85 -16.59 -14.18
C HIS A 555 4.41 -15.22 -14.58
N ASN A 556 5.73 -15.00 -14.51
CA ASN A 556 6.34 -13.76 -14.98
C ASN A 556 6.46 -13.71 -16.51
N VAL A 557 6.33 -14.84 -17.20
CA VAL A 557 6.36 -14.93 -18.68
C VAL A 557 4.97 -14.71 -19.31
N GLN A 558 3.89 -14.79 -18.52
CA GLN A 558 2.51 -14.57 -18.97
C GLN A 558 2.02 -13.12 -18.82
N LEU A 559 2.84 -12.22 -18.29
CA LEU A 559 2.62 -10.76 -18.20
C LEU A 559 3.53 -10.06 -19.21
#